data_AF-A0A4Y2IV71-F1
#
_entry.id   AF-A0A4Y2IV71-F1
#
_cell.length_a   1.000
_cell.length_b   1.000
_cell.length_c   1.000
_cell.angle_alpha   90.00
_cell.angle_beta   90.00
_cell.angle_gamma   90.00
#
_symmetry.space_group_name_H-M   'P 1'
#
loop_
_entity.id
_entity.type
_entity.pdbx_description
1 polymer ?
#
loop_
_entity_poly.entity_id
_entity_poly.type
_entity_poly.pdbx_seq_one_letter_code
_entity_poly.pdbx_strand_id
1 'polypeptide(L)'
;MEEVILEVDSEEEYQKLQVQESDSHDVSCASANQNCQQRSEETGETGYPALAPIEKAEVLADSLRKQFEPNTDPIFDNPIVSGNVHEAVESFANTPHINNLSSVTASEVIDFIKTLKPNKSPGLDQISNRMLKKSTP
;
A
#
# COMPACT_ATOMS: atom_id res chain seq x y z
N MET A 1 -3.12 -10.14 67.77
CA MET A 1 -2.06 -11.16 67.66
C MET A 1 -2.67 -12.23 66.77
N GLU A 2 -2.29 -12.39 65.50
CA GLU A 2 -0.97 -12.24 64.89
C GLU A 2 -1.06 -11.63 63.49
N GLU A 3 -0.06 -10.81 63.18
CA GLU A 3 0.40 -10.46 61.83
C GLU A 3 0.94 -11.73 61.16
N VAL A 4 0.58 -11.98 59.89
CA VAL A 4 1.40 -12.81 59.01
C VAL A 4 1.57 -12.08 57.68
N ILE A 5 2.82 -11.69 57.51
CA ILE A 5 3.45 -11.06 56.36
C ILE A 5 3.42 -12.05 55.19
N LEU A 6 2.96 -11.62 54.02
CA LEU A 6 3.37 -12.22 52.76
C LEU A 6 4.31 -11.22 52.08
N GLU A 7 5.61 -11.42 52.30
CA GLU A 7 6.65 -10.96 51.40
C GLU A 7 6.32 -11.50 50.02
N VAL A 8 5.98 -10.59 49.10
CA VAL A 8 6.03 -10.89 47.68
C VAL A 8 7.41 -10.42 47.23
N ASP A 9 8.29 -11.38 47.05
CA ASP A 9 9.66 -11.17 46.61
C ASP A 9 9.70 -10.33 45.33
N SER A 10 10.48 -9.26 45.41
CA SER A 10 10.97 -8.42 44.33
C SER A 10 11.81 -9.24 43.34
N GLU A 11 11.63 -9.01 42.03
CA GLU A 11 12.71 -8.80 41.02
C GLU A 11 12.29 -8.93 39.54
N GLU A 12 11.01 -9.03 39.16
CA GLU A 12 10.63 -9.10 37.72
C GLU A 12 9.97 -7.86 37.11
N GLU A 13 9.77 -6.77 37.87
CA GLU A 13 8.98 -5.61 37.40
C GLU A 13 9.81 -4.34 37.07
N TYR A 14 11.12 -4.45 36.88
CA TYR A 14 11.97 -3.28 36.56
C TYR A 14 12.68 -3.33 35.20
N GLN A 15 12.49 -4.38 34.39
CA GLN A 15 13.12 -4.48 33.05
C GLN A 15 12.19 -4.19 31.87
N LYS A 16 10.94 -3.78 32.11
CA LYS A 16 9.96 -3.51 31.04
C LYS A 16 9.78 -2.01 30.70
N LEU A 17 10.52 -1.11 31.33
CA LEU A 17 10.18 0.34 31.29
C LEU A 17 11.28 1.33 30.89
N GLN A 18 12.44 0.93 30.38
CA GLN A 18 13.40 1.91 29.83
C GLN A 18 14.21 1.39 28.64
N VAL A 19 13.73 1.68 27.42
CA VAL A 19 14.47 2.30 26.28
C VAL A 19 13.37 2.83 25.33
N GLN A 20 12.70 3.94 25.64
CA GLN A 20 12.96 5.27 25.07
C GLN A 20 13.37 5.30 23.58
N GLU A 21 12.35 5.54 22.75
CA GLU A 21 12.25 6.72 21.87
C GLU A 21 13.57 7.22 21.26
N SER A 22 13.77 6.93 19.97
CA SER A 22 14.65 7.71 19.11
C SER A 22 13.88 8.09 17.85
N ASP A 23 13.53 9.37 17.78
CA ASP A 23 13.11 10.08 16.59
C ASP A 23 14.14 9.97 15.45
N SER A 24 13.62 10.14 14.23
CA SER A 24 14.25 10.93 13.16
C SER A 24 15.36 10.30 12.29
N HIS A 25 14.95 10.03 11.05
CA HIS A 25 15.66 10.16 9.76
C HIS A 25 16.66 9.08 9.31
N ASP A 26 16.50 8.77 8.01
CA ASP A 26 17.29 7.90 7.13
C ASP A 26 17.19 6.38 7.38
N VAL A 27 16.10 5.79 6.88
CA VAL A 27 16.12 4.41 6.39
C VAL A 27 17.00 4.39 5.12
N SER A 28 18.31 4.39 5.35
CA SER A 28 19.33 4.16 4.35
C SER A 28 19.04 2.86 3.62
N CYS A 29 19.18 2.90 2.29
CA CYS A 29 18.89 1.86 1.31
C CYS A 29 19.77 0.58 1.44
N ALA A 30 20.26 0.26 2.63
CA ALA A 30 21.22 -0.81 2.89
C ALA A 30 20.66 -2.22 2.61
N SER A 31 19.34 -2.42 2.73
CA SER A 31 18.70 -3.72 2.48
C SER A 31 18.63 -4.09 0.98
N ALA A 32 18.90 -3.16 0.07
CA ALA A 32 18.99 -3.45 -1.36
C ALA A 32 20.31 -4.15 -1.75
N ASN A 33 21.38 -3.99 -0.95
CA ASN A 33 22.71 -4.49 -1.31
C ASN A 33 22.95 -5.96 -0.95
N GLN A 34 22.28 -6.52 0.05
CA GLN A 34 22.44 -7.93 0.41
C GLN A 34 21.75 -8.87 -0.60
N ASN A 35 20.62 -8.45 -1.17
CA ASN A 35 19.88 -9.27 -2.14
C ASN A 35 20.53 -9.28 -3.55
N CYS A 36 21.33 -8.25 -3.89
CA CYS A 36 22.10 -8.23 -5.14
C CYS A 36 23.25 -9.26 -5.17
N GLN A 37 23.79 -9.67 -4.02
CA GLN A 37 24.91 -10.64 -3.96
C GLN A 37 24.44 -12.10 -3.96
N GLN A 38 23.23 -12.39 -3.48
CA GLN A 38 22.68 -13.75 -3.45
C GLN A 38 22.12 -14.21 -4.81
N ARG A 39 21.96 -13.29 -5.77
CA ARG A 39 21.39 -13.58 -7.10
C ARG A 39 22.38 -14.25 -8.08
N SER A 40 23.63 -14.49 -7.69
CA SER A 40 24.68 -14.99 -8.59
C SER A 40 24.87 -16.52 -8.61
N GLU A 41 24.19 -17.28 -7.77
CA GLU A 41 24.53 -18.71 -7.58
C GLU A 41 23.60 -19.73 -8.29
N GLU A 42 22.46 -19.31 -8.86
CA GLU A 42 21.50 -20.27 -9.46
C GLU A 42 21.27 -20.09 -10.95
N THR A 43 22.17 -19.41 -11.63
CA THR A 43 22.21 -19.39 -13.09
C THR A 43 23.68 -19.44 -13.44
N GLY A 44 24.08 -20.18 -14.48
CA GLY A 44 25.47 -20.22 -14.94
C GLY A 44 25.95 -18.88 -15.51
N GLU A 45 25.66 -17.78 -14.82
CA GLU A 45 25.91 -16.39 -15.18
C GLU A 45 27.24 -15.97 -14.58
N THR A 46 28.24 -15.84 -15.43
CA THR A 46 29.35 -14.94 -15.16
C THR A 46 28.76 -13.57 -14.80
N GLY A 47 29.10 -12.99 -13.65
CA GLY A 47 28.54 -11.73 -13.09
C GLY A 47 28.81 -10.45 -13.91
N TYR A 48 28.77 -10.55 -15.24
CA TYR A 48 28.88 -9.47 -16.19
C TYR A 48 27.50 -8.95 -16.56
N PRO A 49 27.33 -7.63 -16.74
CA PRO A 49 26.06 -7.04 -17.16
C PRO A 49 25.68 -7.50 -18.58
N ALA A 50 24.39 -7.79 -18.79
CA ALA A 50 23.84 -8.05 -20.13
C ALA A 50 24.00 -6.82 -21.05
N LEU A 51 24.71 -6.98 -22.18
CA LEU A 51 25.05 -5.87 -23.07
C LEU A 51 24.17 -5.85 -24.32
N ALA A 52 23.87 -7.03 -24.88
CA ALA A 52 23.04 -7.15 -26.08
C ALA A 52 21.54 -7.02 -25.74
N PRO A 53 20.70 -6.51 -26.68
CA PRO A 53 19.26 -6.40 -26.46
C PRO A 53 18.57 -7.73 -26.14
N ILE A 54 19.04 -8.84 -26.73
CA ILE A 54 18.48 -10.17 -26.47
C ILE A 54 18.76 -10.64 -25.04
N GLU A 55 20.01 -10.49 -24.58
CA GLU A 55 20.42 -10.84 -23.21
C GLU A 55 19.65 -10.02 -22.18
N LYS A 56 19.43 -8.72 -22.46
CA LYS A 56 18.62 -7.86 -21.58
C LYS A 56 17.17 -8.32 -21.51
N ALA A 57 16.59 -8.75 -22.64
CA ALA A 57 15.24 -9.27 -22.67
C ALA A 57 15.10 -10.56 -21.86
N GLU A 58 16.09 -11.45 -21.94
CA GLU A 58 16.15 -12.69 -21.16
C GLU A 58 16.26 -12.40 -19.66
N VAL A 59 17.19 -11.54 -19.23
CA VAL A 59 17.34 -11.13 -17.83
C VAL A 59 16.06 -10.47 -17.28
N LEU A 60 15.37 -9.67 -18.10
CA LEU A 60 14.08 -9.08 -17.72
C LEU A 60 13.00 -10.15 -17.59
N ALA A 61 12.89 -11.07 -18.55
CA ALA A 61 11.93 -12.16 -18.52
C ALA A 61 12.12 -13.05 -17.29
N ASP A 62 13.37 -13.40 -16.96
CA ASP A 62 13.72 -14.19 -15.79
C ASP A 62 13.44 -13.45 -14.48
N SER A 63 13.78 -12.15 -14.43
CA SER A 63 13.47 -11.34 -13.24
C SER A 63 11.97 -11.21 -13.01
N LEU A 64 11.19 -11.05 -14.07
CA LEU A 64 9.73 -11.00 -13.97
C LEU A 64 9.19 -12.35 -13.52
N ARG A 65 9.61 -13.46 -14.14
CA ARG A 65 9.20 -14.81 -13.74
C ARG A 65 9.40 -15.03 -12.23
N LYS A 66 10.59 -14.72 -11.70
CA LYS A 66 10.90 -14.85 -10.26
C LYS A 66 10.02 -13.98 -9.36
N GLN A 67 9.57 -12.81 -9.82
CA GLN A 67 8.67 -11.93 -9.05
C GLN A 67 7.24 -12.45 -8.96
N PHE A 68 6.82 -13.28 -9.93
CA PHE A 68 5.47 -13.85 -9.98
C PHE A 68 5.42 -15.31 -9.52
N GLU A 69 6.56 -15.89 -9.13
CA GLU A 69 6.57 -17.18 -8.45
C GLU A 69 5.87 -17.06 -7.09
N PRO A 70 4.97 -18.01 -6.74
CA PRO A 70 4.35 -18.02 -5.42
C PRO A 70 5.41 -18.02 -4.32
N ASN A 71 5.19 -17.22 -3.28
CA ASN A 71 6.12 -17.20 -2.16
C ASN A 71 6.06 -18.55 -1.42
N THR A 72 7.19 -19.25 -1.33
CA THR A 72 7.30 -20.54 -0.65
C THR A 72 7.82 -20.42 0.77
N ASP A 73 8.01 -19.21 1.29
CA ASP A 73 8.47 -19.01 2.66
C ASP A 73 7.37 -19.49 3.64
N PRO A 74 7.68 -20.43 4.57
CA PRO A 74 6.73 -20.98 5.53
C PRO A 74 6.02 -19.94 6.40
N ILE A 75 6.55 -18.71 6.51
CA ILE A 75 5.89 -17.62 7.22
C ILE A 75 4.54 -17.24 6.59
N PHE A 76 4.37 -17.45 5.28
CA PHE A 76 3.11 -17.18 4.58
C PHE A 76 2.11 -18.33 4.69
N ASP A 77 2.57 -19.53 5.06
CA ASP A 77 1.72 -20.67 5.45
C ASP A 77 1.23 -20.56 6.90
N ASN A 78 1.70 -19.55 7.65
CA ASN A 78 1.23 -19.31 9.01
C ASN A 78 -0.25 -18.87 8.99
N PRO A 79 -1.16 -19.65 9.62
CA PRO A 79 -2.59 -19.34 9.62
C PRO A 79 -2.91 -18.00 10.29
N ILE A 80 -2.06 -17.52 11.19
CA ILE A 80 -2.21 -16.21 11.84
C ILE A 80 -1.94 -15.09 10.83
N VAL A 81 -0.86 -15.19 10.05
CA VAL A 81 -0.49 -14.18 9.06
C VAL A 81 -1.53 -14.15 7.94
N SER A 82 -1.92 -15.32 7.42
CA SER A 82 -2.97 -15.42 6.40
C SER A 82 -4.32 -14.91 6.91
N GLY A 83 -4.68 -15.21 8.16
CA GLY A 83 -5.92 -14.74 8.78
C GLY A 83 -5.97 -13.21 8.89
N ASN A 84 -4.88 -12.60 9.37
CA ASN A 84 -4.79 -11.14 9.51
C ASN A 84 -4.87 -10.42 8.16
N VAL A 85 -4.21 -10.96 7.13
CA VAL A 85 -4.29 -10.38 5.77
C VAL A 85 -5.70 -10.50 5.22
N HIS A 86 -6.33 -11.66 5.38
CA HIS A 86 -7.71 -11.86 4.95
C HIS A 86 -8.67 -10.88 5.64
N GLU A 87 -8.58 -10.75 6.96
CA GLU A 87 -9.39 -9.82 7.75
C GLU A 87 -9.16 -8.36 7.34
N ALA A 88 -7.90 -7.96 7.08
CA ALA A 88 -7.59 -6.61 6.62
C ALA A 88 -8.19 -6.31 5.24
N VAL A 89 -8.13 -7.26 4.31
CA VAL A 89 -8.72 -7.11 2.97
C VAL A 89 -10.24 -7.08 3.04
N GLU A 90 -10.83 -7.99 3.81
CA GLU A 90 -12.28 -8.07 3.98
C GLU A 90 -12.83 -6.83 4.68
N SER A 91 -12.17 -6.35 5.74
CA SER A 91 -12.54 -5.12 6.42
C SER A 91 -12.40 -3.91 5.50
N PHE A 92 -11.33 -3.80 4.71
CA PHE A 92 -11.19 -2.72 3.72
C PHE A 92 -12.32 -2.72 2.69
N ALA A 93 -12.66 -3.90 2.14
CA ALA A 93 -13.69 -4.04 1.13
C ALA A 93 -15.10 -3.72 1.67
N ASN A 94 -15.36 -4.04 2.94
CA ASN A 94 -16.67 -3.89 3.57
C ASN A 94 -16.83 -2.62 4.40
N THR A 95 -15.74 -1.90 4.70
CA THR A 95 -15.80 -0.63 5.42
C THR A 95 -16.38 0.44 4.51
N PRO A 96 -17.52 1.07 4.86
CA PRO A 96 -18.06 2.15 4.08
C PRO A 96 -17.02 3.27 3.96
N HIS A 97 -16.75 3.70 2.72
CA HIS A 97 -15.83 4.81 2.52
C HIS A 97 -16.42 6.09 3.12
N ILE A 98 -15.73 6.67 4.11
CA ILE A 98 -16.14 7.92 4.74
C ILE A 98 -15.71 9.06 3.82
N ASN A 99 -16.62 9.49 2.94
CA ASN A 99 -16.44 10.72 2.19
C ASN A 99 -16.72 11.92 3.12
N ASN A 100 -15.67 12.54 3.67
CA ASN A 100 -15.77 13.78 4.45
C ASN A 100 -16.05 15.03 3.58
N LEU A 101 -16.53 14.84 2.35
CA LEU A 101 -16.83 15.93 1.44
C LEU A 101 -18.22 16.48 1.77
N SER A 102 -18.33 17.80 1.83
CA SER A 102 -19.63 18.45 1.88
C SER A 102 -20.43 18.08 0.64
N SER A 103 -21.73 17.82 0.81
CA SER A 103 -22.61 17.63 -0.33
C SER A 103 -22.61 18.89 -1.21
N VAL A 104 -22.60 18.69 -2.52
CA VAL A 104 -22.69 19.78 -3.50
C VAL A 104 -24.06 20.45 -3.36
N THR A 105 -24.07 21.79 -3.33
CA THR A 105 -25.31 22.55 -3.26
C THR A 105 -25.94 22.72 -4.65
N ALA A 106 -27.27 22.84 -4.73
CA ALA A 106 -27.94 23.08 -6.01
C ALA A 106 -27.43 24.37 -6.70
N SER A 107 -27.12 25.42 -5.93
CA SER A 107 -26.51 26.65 -6.42
C SER A 107 -25.15 26.42 -7.06
N GLU A 108 -24.31 25.59 -6.44
CA GLU A 108 -22.97 25.27 -6.97
C GLU A 108 -23.08 24.54 -8.32
N VAL A 109 -24.00 23.58 -8.45
CA VAL A 109 -24.26 22.89 -9.73
C VAL A 109 -24.73 23.89 -10.80
N ILE A 110 -25.67 24.77 -10.43
CA ILE A 110 -26.21 25.79 -11.35
C ILE A 110 -25.10 26.74 -11.81
N ASP A 111 -24.27 27.21 -10.89
CA ASP A 111 -23.18 28.13 -11.21
C ASP A 111 -22.10 27.45 -12.06
N PHE A 112 -21.79 26.19 -11.78
CA PHE A 112 -20.91 25.39 -12.63
C PHE A 112 -21.47 25.24 -14.05
N ILE A 113 -22.75 24.90 -14.21
CA ILE A 113 -23.41 24.79 -15.52
C ILE A 113 -23.29 26.10 -16.31
N LYS A 114 -23.42 27.26 -15.65
CA LYS A 114 -23.26 28.58 -16.31
C LYS A 114 -21.85 28.78 -16.88
N THR A 115 -20.81 28.18 -16.29
CA THR A 115 -19.42 28.30 -16.79
C THR A 115 -19.12 27.46 -18.05
N LEU A 116 -19.96 26.47 -18.37
CA LEU A 116 -19.71 25.54 -19.48
C LEU A 116 -19.61 26.26 -20.83
N LYS A 117 -18.70 25.84 -21.71
CA LYS A 117 -18.63 26.38 -23.09
C LYS A 117 -19.76 25.75 -23.94
N PRO A 118 -20.64 26.54 -24.59
CA PRO A 118 -21.83 26.00 -25.26
C PRO A 118 -21.51 25.18 -26.51
N ASN A 119 -20.37 25.43 -27.15
CA ASN A 119 -19.98 24.84 -28.45
C ASN A 119 -19.06 23.62 -28.28
N LYS A 120 -19.19 22.89 -27.17
CA LYS A 120 -18.51 21.60 -26.99
C LYS A 120 -19.37 20.49 -27.56
N SER A 121 -18.72 19.51 -28.18
CA SER A 121 -19.40 18.32 -28.68
C SER A 121 -20.12 17.59 -27.54
N PRO A 122 -21.32 17.04 -27.76
CA PRO A 122 -22.02 16.21 -26.78
C PRO A 122 -21.23 14.97 -26.37
N GLY A 123 -21.53 14.45 -25.18
CA GLY A 123 -21.05 13.14 -24.73
C GLY A 123 -21.78 11.98 -25.42
N LEU A 124 -21.56 10.76 -24.90
CA LEU A 124 -22.22 9.54 -25.40
C LEU A 124 -23.75 9.63 -25.29
N ASP A 125 -24.23 10.33 -24.27
CA ASP A 125 -25.65 10.60 -24.00
C ASP A 125 -26.31 11.59 -24.97
N GLN A 126 -25.53 12.17 -25.90
CA GLN A 126 -25.97 13.21 -26.84
C GLN A 126 -26.50 14.48 -26.17
N ILE A 127 -26.24 14.71 -24.88
CA ILE A 127 -26.65 15.93 -24.17
C ILE A 127 -25.59 17.00 -24.39
N SER A 128 -26.00 18.13 -24.96
CA SER A 128 -25.09 19.26 -25.20
C SER A 128 -25.07 20.24 -24.03
N ASN A 129 -23.94 20.95 -23.85
CA ASN A 129 -23.84 22.04 -22.87
C ASN A 129 -24.89 23.14 -23.09
N ARG A 130 -25.33 23.33 -24.35
CA ARG A 130 -26.39 24.29 -24.69
C ARG A 130 -27.74 23.86 -24.13
N MET A 131 -28.01 22.56 -24.04
CA MET A 131 -29.23 22.01 -23.43
C MET A 131 -29.19 22.19 -21.91
N LEU A 132 -28.07 21.85 -21.27
CA LEU A 132 -27.88 22.00 -19.82
C LEU A 132 -28.09 23.45 -19.35
N LYS A 133 -27.55 24.43 -20.10
CA LYS A 133 -27.74 25.85 -19.79
C LYS A 133 -29.16 26.37 -19.95
N LYS A 134 -30.01 25.67 -20.71
CA LYS A 134 -31.42 26.04 -20.91
C LYS A 134 -32.34 25.41 -19.87
N SER A 135 -31.89 24.34 -19.21
CA SER A 135 -32.66 23.64 -18.19
C SER A 135 -32.45 24.20 -16.78
N THR A 136 -31.42 25.02 -16.56
CA THR A 136 -31.23 25.72 -15.29
C THR A 136 -32.14 26.95 -15.21
N PRO A 137 -32.90 27.14 -14.11
CA PRO A 137 -33.78 28.29 -13.91
C PRO A 137 -33.03 29.62 -13.78
#